data_AF-A0AAV2S9Z5-F1
#
_entry.id   AF-A0AAV2S9Z5-F1
#
_cell.length_a   1.000
_cell.length_b   1.000
_cell.length_c   1.000
_cell.angle_alpha   90.00
_cell.angle_beta   90.00
_cell.angle_gamma   90.00
#
_symmetry.space_group_name_H-M   'P 1'
#
loop_
_entity.id
_entity.type
_entity.pdbx_description
1 polymer ?
#
loop_
_entity_poly.entity_id
_entity_poly.type
_entity_poly.pdbx_seq_one_letter_code
_entity_poly.pdbx_strand_id
1 'polypeptide(L)'
;EGYVMATKPHDAITLRKYIVEHIGDYKVYLGAKGDGSVLRWVRTDDHISNTDDLWKPNHPGSRVTTSDCLLMMSHESYLNDNPTQPFYSTRCTTPRYTLCEYLI
;
A
#
# COMPACT_ATOMS: atom_id res chain seq x y z
N GLU A 1 0.87 21.74 -0.27
CA GLU A 1 0.96 20.75 -1.37
C GLU A 1 1.75 19.58 -0.85
N GLY A 2 1.12 18.40 -0.78
CA GLY A 2 1.60 17.29 0.05
C GLY A 2 2.16 16.17 -0.80
N TYR A 3 3.33 15.67 -0.42
CA TYR A 3 3.92 14.50 -1.02
C TYR A 3 3.10 13.25 -0.64
N VAL A 4 2.40 12.67 -1.59
CA VAL A 4 1.63 11.42 -1.42
C VAL A 4 2.00 10.52 -2.59
N MET A 5 2.31 9.25 -2.33
CA MET A 5 2.38 8.24 -3.40
C MET A 5 1.10 8.30 -4.21
N ALA A 6 1.27 8.64 -5.48
CA ALA A 6 0.24 9.24 -6.30
C ALA A 6 -0.63 8.19 -7.00
N THR A 7 -0.09 7.00 -7.21
CA THR A 7 -0.60 6.03 -8.17
C THR A 7 -0.10 4.62 -7.84
N LYS A 8 -0.68 3.62 -8.51
CA LYS A 8 -0.17 2.24 -8.46
C LYS A 8 1.29 2.24 -8.92
N PRO A 9 2.23 1.71 -8.12
CA PRO A 9 3.62 1.61 -8.54
C PRO A 9 3.72 0.68 -9.76
N HIS A 10 4.51 1.08 -10.76
CA HIS A 10 4.78 0.25 -11.94
C HIS A 10 5.33 -1.13 -11.57
N ASP A 11 6.17 -1.20 -10.54
CA ASP A 11 6.68 -2.45 -9.96
C ASP A 11 6.62 -2.39 -8.42
N ALA A 12 5.55 -2.95 -7.87
CA ALA A 12 5.33 -2.98 -6.42
C ALA A 12 6.36 -3.87 -5.68
N ILE A 13 6.94 -4.88 -6.33
CA ILE A 13 7.90 -5.80 -5.72
C ILE A 13 9.25 -5.10 -5.60
N THR A 14 9.69 -4.43 -6.66
CA THR A 14 10.93 -3.63 -6.63
C THR A 14 10.80 -2.47 -5.65
N LEU A 15 9.64 -1.78 -5.61
CA LEU A 15 9.40 -0.76 -4.59
C LEU A 15 9.50 -1.32 -3.17
N ARG A 16 8.95 -2.52 -2.91
CA ARG A 16 9.07 -3.15 -1.59
C ARG A 16 10.52 -3.45 -1.23
N LYS A 17 11.32 -3.96 -2.17
CA LYS A 17 12.77 -4.18 -1.94
C LYS A 17 13.48 -2.87 -1.60
N TYR A 18 13.20 -1.80 -2.33
CA TYR A 18 13.75 -0.48 -2.05
C TYR A 18 13.41 0.00 -0.63
N ILE A 19 12.15 -0.16 -0.19
CA ILE A 19 11.73 0.17 1.19
C ILE A 19 12.55 -0.62 2.22
N VAL A 20 12.70 -1.93 2.03
CA VAL A 20 13.48 -2.78 2.93
C VAL A 20 14.93 -2.29 3.04
N GLU A 21 15.56 -1.98 1.90
CA GLU A 21 16.97 -1.58 1.83
C GLU A 21 17.24 -0.19 2.42
N HIS A 22 16.32 0.77 2.24
CA HIS A 22 16.57 2.19 2.53
C HIS A 22 15.82 2.72 3.76
N ILE A 23 14.66 2.14 4.07
CA ILE A 23 13.81 2.54 5.20
C ILE A 23 13.90 1.49 6.30
N GLY A 24 14.01 0.21 5.93
CA GLY A 24 14.07 -0.93 6.85
C GLY A 24 12.72 -1.64 6.98
N ASP A 25 12.60 -2.38 8.06
CA ASP A 25 11.42 -3.16 8.40
C ASP A 25 10.30 -2.27 8.97
N TYR A 26 9.41 -1.81 8.09
CA TYR A 26 8.34 -0.89 8.44
C TYR A 26 7.04 -1.16 7.66
N LYS A 27 5.95 -0.57 8.15
CA LYS A 27 4.69 -0.45 7.40
C LYS A 27 4.64 0.94 6.79
N VAL A 28 4.56 1.01 5.48
CA VAL A 28 4.67 2.26 4.74
C VAL A 28 3.38 2.54 3.99
N TYR A 29 2.81 3.73 4.17
CA TYR A 29 1.60 4.13 3.46
C TYR A 29 1.88 4.43 1.99
N LEU A 30 0.99 3.95 1.13
CA LEU A 30 1.08 4.14 -0.32
C LEU A 30 0.12 5.21 -0.85
N GLY A 31 -0.59 5.95 0.00
CA GLY A 31 -1.43 7.04 -0.48
C GLY A 31 -2.70 6.60 -1.20
N ALA A 32 -3.25 5.43 -0.83
CA ALA A 32 -4.62 5.04 -1.18
C ALA A 32 -5.51 4.95 0.06
N LYS A 33 -6.77 5.32 -0.09
CA LYS A 33 -7.77 5.36 0.99
C LYS A 33 -9.05 4.66 0.56
N GLY A 34 -9.72 4.02 1.51
CA GLY A 34 -11.02 3.42 1.28
C GLY A 34 -12.11 4.48 1.04
N ASP A 35 -13.03 4.19 0.12
CA ASP A 35 -14.22 5.00 -0.16
C ASP A 35 -15.50 4.45 0.48
N GLY A 36 -15.39 3.33 1.23
CA GLY A 36 -16.52 2.59 1.78
C GLY A 36 -16.90 1.33 0.98
N SER A 37 -16.25 1.10 -0.15
CA SER A 37 -16.43 -0.08 -1.00
C SER A 37 -15.09 -0.68 -1.44
N VAL A 38 -14.14 0.17 -1.85
CA VAL A 38 -12.84 -0.19 -2.41
C VAL A 38 -11.77 0.80 -1.95
N LEU A 39 -10.49 0.47 -2.14
CA LEU A 39 -9.41 1.46 -1.99
C LEU A 39 -9.18 2.18 -3.31
N ARG A 40 -8.93 3.48 -3.21
CA ARG A 40 -8.62 4.37 -4.34
C ARG A 40 -7.34 5.14 -4.10
N TRP A 41 -6.53 5.28 -5.13
CA TRP A 41 -5.35 6.15 -5.10
C TRP A 41 -5.79 7.61 -4.92
N VAL A 42 -5.23 8.31 -3.93
CA VAL A 42 -5.71 9.64 -3.54
C VAL A 42 -5.54 10.68 -4.67
N ARG A 43 -4.56 10.51 -5.56
CA ARG A 43 -4.30 11.50 -6.63
C ARG A 43 -5.08 11.22 -7.92
N THR A 44 -5.16 9.95 -8.35
CA THR A 44 -5.83 9.62 -9.62
C THR A 44 -7.26 9.16 -9.46
N ASP A 45 -7.70 8.89 -8.23
CA ASP A 45 -9.01 8.27 -7.92
C ASP A 45 -9.17 6.86 -8.52
N ASP A 46 -8.09 6.29 -9.06
CA ASP A 46 -8.09 4.95 -9.64
C ASP A 46 -8.40 3.90 -8.58
N HIS A 47 -9.32 3.02 -8.92
CA HIS A 47 -9.73 1.89 -8.09
C HIS A 47 -8.64 0.82 -8.05
N ILE A 48 -8.32 0.36 -6.84
CA ILE A 48 -7.53 -0.86 -6.59
C ILE A 48 -8.48 -2.04 -6.44
N SER A 49 -8.53 -2.91 -7.45
CA SER A 49 -9.40 -4.09 -7.43
C SER A 49 -9.24 -4.88 -6.13
N ASN A 50 -10.36 -5.26 -5.50
CA ASN A 50 -10.33 -6.18 -4.35
C ASN A 50 -9.76 -7.57 -4.70
N THR A 51 -9.62 -7.88 -6.00
CA THR A 51 -9.01 -9.11 -6.52
C THR A 51 -7.64 -8.87 -7.16
N ASP A 52 -6.99 -7.73 -6.90
CA ASP A 52 -5.63 -7.47 -7.39
C ASP A 52 -4.64 -8.50 -6.81
N ASP A 53 -3.82 -9.12 -7.67
CA ASP A 53 -2.89 -10.17 -7.27
C ASP A 53 -1.81 -9.68 -6.30
N LEU A 54 -1.64 -8.37 -6.15
CA LEU A 54 -0.70 -7.78 -5.18
C LEU A 54 -1.22 -7.82 -3.74
N TRP A 55 -2.49 -8.15 -3.52
CA TRP A 55 -3.04 -8.29 -2.17
C TRP A 55 -2.46 -9.50 -1.47
N LYS A 56 -2.00 -9.29 -0.23
CA LYS A 56 -1.75 -10.38 0.72
C LYS A 56 -3.03 -11.22 0.88
N PRO A 57 -2.94 -12.55 1.11
CA PRO A 57 -4.11 -13.39 1.38
C PRO A 57 -5.00 -12.79 2.48
N ASN A 58 -6.31 -12.80 2.21
CA ASN A 58 -7.39 -12.20 3.01
C ASN A 58 -7.42 -10.65 3.04
N HIS A 59 -6.65 -9.96 2.19
CA HIS A 59 -6.77 -8.51 1.98
C HIS A 59 -7.41 -8.18 0.62
N PRO A 60 -8.08 -7.02 0.50
CA PRO A 60 -8.34 -6.03 1.54
C PRO A 60 -9.41 -6.47 2.54
N GLY A 61 -9.90 -7.71 2.42
CA GLY A 61 -10.96 -8.29 3.23
C GLY A 61 -12.31 -8.21 2.53
N SER A 62 -13.37 -8.67 3.19
CA SER A 62 -14.73 -8.62 2.65
C SER A 62 -15.37 -7.24 2.69
N ARG A 63 -14.77 -6.29 3.42
CA ARG A 63 -15.30 -4.94 3.57
C ARG A 63 -14.18 -3.92 3.71
N VAL A 64 -14.10 -3.01 2.75
CA VAL A 64 -13.31 -1.78 2.83
C VAL A 64 -14.19 -0.67 3.41
N THR A 65 -13.64 0.14 4.31
CA THR A 65 -14.30 1.27 4.96
C THR A 65 -13.61 2.57 4.60
N THR A 66 -14.26 3.71 4.86
CA THR A 66 -13.67 5.05 4.67
C THR A 66 -12.50 5.35 5.61
N SER A 67 -12.26 4.46 6.58
CA SER A 67 -11.15 4.55 7.52
C SER A 67 -9.98 3.65 7.13
N ASP A 68 -10.05 2.91 6.03
CA ASP A 68 -8.96 2.04 5.59
C ASP A 68 -7.95 2.77 4.70
N CYS A 69 -6.69 2.38 4.83
CA CYS A 69 -5.55 2.89 4.10
C CYS A 69 -4.75 1.72 3.50
N LEU A 70 -4.11 1.96 2.36
CA LEU A 70 -3.18 1.02 1.75
C LEU A 70 -1.78 1.17 2.33
N LEU A 71 -1.17 0.05 2.67
CA LEU A 71 0.21 -0.06 3.09
C LEU A 71 0.97 -1.07 2.23
N MET A 72 2.27 -0.86 2.14
CA MET A 72 3.24 -1.87 1.77
C MET A 72 3.90 -2.41 3.04
N MET A 73 3.89 -3.73 3.20
CA MET A 73 4.61 -4.37 4.30
C MET A 73 6.03 -4.74 3.85
N SER A 74 7.04 -4.25 4.56
CA SER A 74 8.44 -4.60 4.32
C SER A 74 9.02 -5.51 5.40
N HIS A 75 8.21 -6.04 6.32
CA HIS A 75 8.69 -6.89 7.42
C HIS A 75 9.13 -8.27 6.95
N GLU A 76 10.29 -8.74 7.46
CA GLU A 76 11.00 -9.92 6.95
C GLU A 76 10.11 -11.17 6.87
N SER A 77 9.35 -11.46 7.93
CA SER A 77 8.42 -12.59 7.93
C SER A 77 7.39 -12.52 6.80
N TYR A 78 6.91 -11.33 6.44
CA TYR A 78 5.95 -11.17 5.34
C TYR A 78 6.60 -11.24 3.97
N LEU A 79 7.86 -10.83 3.85
CA LEU A 79 8.64 -11.05 2.62
C LEU A 79 8.78 -12.54 2.34
N ASN A 80 9.03 -13.34 3.39
CA ASN A 80 9.18 -14.78 3.28
C ASN A 80 7.86 -15.48 2.96
N ASP A 81 6.78 -15.14 3.67
CA ASP A 81 5.49 -15.81 3.49
C ASP A 81 4.76 -15.36 2.22
N ASN A 82 4.94 -14.11 1.79
CA ASN A 82 4.17 -13.48 0.71
C ASN A 82 5.09 -12.63 -0.21
N PRO A 83 6.03 -13.25 -0.94
CA PRO A 83 7.08 -12.55 -1.67
C PRO A 83 6.58 -11.77 -2.90
N THR A 84 5.35 -11.96 -3.36
CA THR A 84 4.77 -11.24 -4.51
C THR A 84 3.55 -10.41 -4.18
N GLN A 85 3.13 -10.41 -2.91
CA GLN A 85 1.87 -9.80 -2.47
C GLN A 85 2.14 -8.70 -1.43
N PRO A 86 2.67 -7.55 -1.87
CA PRO A 86 3.15 -6.50 -0.98
C PRO A 86 2.02 -5.69 -0.34
N PHE A 87 0.79 -5.74 -0.87
CA PHE A 87 -0.29 -4.86 -0.45
C PHE A 87 -1.05 -5.39 0.75
N TYR A 88 -1.33 -4.45 1.65
CA TYR A 88 -2.05 -4.69 2.89
C TYR A 88 -2.99 -3.53 3.17
N SER A 89 -4.24 -3.83 3.54
CA SER A 89 -5.22 -2.83 3.94
C SER A 89 -5.47 -2.91 5.44
N THR A 90 -5.53 -1.76 6.10
CA THR A 90 -5.94 -1.64 7.50
C THR A 90 -6.44 -0.24 7.81
N ARG A 91 -7.01 -0.07 9.01
CA ARG A 91 -7.45 1.23 9.49
C ARG A 91 -6.29 2.22 9.52
N CYS A 92 -6.49 3.40 8.93
CA CYS A 92 -5.55 4.50 8.97
C CYS A 92 -5.24 4.85 10.43
N THR A 93 -3.96 4.75 10.80
CA THR A 93 -3.41 5.09 12.13
C THR A 93 -2.20 6.00 11.99
N THR A 94 -2.03 6.93 12.93
CA THR A 94 -0.87 7.84 13.03
C THR A 94 0.08 7.38 14.14
N PRO A 95 1.42 7.47 14.01
CA PRO A 95 2.23 7.87 12.83
C PRO A 95 2.86 6.67 12.08
N ARG A 96 3.03 6.78 10.76
CA ARG A 96 3.80 5.85 9.92
C ARG A 96 4.52 6.61 8.80
N TYR A 97 5.61 6.03 8.29
CA TYR A 97 6.31 6.53 7.10
C TYR A 97 5.38 6.53 5.88
N THR A 98 5.45 7.59 5.09
CA THR A 98 4.69 7.76 3.85
C THR A 98 5.68 7.89 2.71
N LEU A 99 5.51 7.09 1.66
CA LEU A 99 6.30 7.23 0.44
C LEU A 99 5.72 8.29 -0.47
N CYS A 100 6.62 8.90 -1.23
CA CYS A 100 6.33 10.03 -2.08
C CYS A 100 7.00 9.76 -3.43
N GLU A 101 6.25 9.85 -4.53
CA GLU A 101 6.82 9.71 -5.87
C GLU A 101 7.09 11.09 -6.46
N TYR A 102 8.30 11.29 -6.98
CA TYR A 102 8.65 12.45 -7.78
C TYR A 102 8.41 12.09 -9.25
N LEU A 103 7.42 12.72 -9.88
CA LEU A 103 7.17 12.56 -11.32
C LEU A 103 8.17 13.43 -12.08
N ILE A 104 9.00 12.80 -12.92
CA ILE A 104 9.88 13.47 -13.89
C ILE A 104 9.08 13.70 -15.19
#